data_AF-A0A1R1JG58-F1
#
_entry.id   AF-A0A1R1JG58-F1
#
_cell.length_a   1.000
_cell.length_b   1.000
_cell.length_c   1.000
_cell.angle_alpha   90.00
_cell.angle_beta   90.00
_cell.angle_gamma   90.00
#
_symmetry.space_group_name_H-M   'P 1'
#
loop_
_entity.id
_entity.type
_entity.pdbx_description
1 polymer ?
#
loop_
_entity_poly.entity_id
_entity_poly.type
_entity_poly.pdbx_seq_one_letter_code
_entity_poly.pdbx_strand_id
1 'polypeptide(L)'
;MNTATTATWYFDFVSPFAYLQLEQFERLPPALTIEPRPIVLGALLAHWGQKAPAEIAAKRVFTYRHAQYRADKLGIPFRMPPAHPFNPIRPLRLAIAMGGSLDVIRRIFRHIWRDGHDVASPEGFAALCDAVGFPEGVTAVDAQEVKDTLRAHTDHAIAHGVFGTPTFEWDGELFWGEDATAMFVDCVASRAWLDSPEVQRISALPDGIRRG
;
A
#
# COMPACT_ATOMS: atom_id res chain seq x y z
N MET A 1 20.83 -23.58 -5.83
CA MET A 1 19.83 -22.85 -6.65
C MET A 1 19.09 -21.94 -5.68
N ASN A 2 19.31 -20.63 -5.73
CA ASN A 2 18.50 -19.71 -4.92
C ASN A 2 17.10 -19.76 -5.52
N THR A 3 16.14 -20.31 -4.78
CA THR A 3 14.72 -20.15 -5.08
C THR A 3 14.44 -18.65 -5.11
N ALA A 4 13.82 -18.16 -6.18
CA ALA A 4 13.37 -16.78 -6.24
C ALA A 4 12.44 -16.53 -5.04
N THR A 5 12.76 -15.53 -4.22
CA THR A 5 11.93 -15.15 -3.09
C THR A 5 10.85 -14.22 -3.60
N THR A 6 9.57 -14.55 -3.35
CA THR A 6 8.44 -13.72 -3.77
C THR A 6 7.71 -13.18 -2.54
N ALA A 7 7.39 -11.89 -2.54
CA ALA A 7 6.57 -11.26 -1.52
C ALA A 7 5.41 -10.49 -2.18
N THR A 8 4.23 -10.54 -1.55
CA THR A 8 3.09 -9.74 -1.98
C THR A 8 3.16 -8.37 -1.33
N TRP A 9 2.95 -7.30 -2.09
CA TRP A 9 2.89 -5.93 -1.58
C TRP A 9 1.49 -5.35 -1.74
N TYR A 10 0.76 -5.26 -0.63
CA TYR A 10 -0.58 -4.70 -0.60
C TYR A 10 -0.55 -3.19 -0.42
N PHE A 11 -1.24 -2.47 -1.30
CA PHE A 11 -1.25 -1.01 -1.26
C PHE A 11 -2.60 -0.40 -1.60
N ASP A 12 -2.84 0.80 -1.09
CA ASP A 12 -3.89 1.71 -1.55
C ASP A 12 -3.25 3.07 -1.91
N PHE A 13 -3.60 3.64 -3.06
CA PHE A 13 -3.11 4.95 -3.49
C PHE A 13 -3.45 6.08 -2.52
N VAL A 14 -4.47 5.92 -1.67
CA VAL A 14 -4.80 6.87 -0.61
C VAL A 14 -3.72 6.95 0.48
N SER A 15 -2.81 5.98 0.56
CA SER A 15 -1.77 5.94 1.60
C SER A 15 -0.50 6.68 1.16
N PRO A 16 -0.13 7.80 1.83
CA PRO A 16 1.15 8.44 1.55
C PRO A 16 2.33 7.53 1.93
N PHE A 17 2.19 6.67 2.94
CA PHE A 17 3.26 5.76 3.34
C PHE A 17 3.49 4.64 2.31
N ALA A 18 2.47 4.26 1.54
CA ALA A 18 2.65 3.31 0.43
C ALA A 18 3.51 3.93 -0.69
N TYR A 19 3.30 5.22 -1.01
CA TYR A 19 4.19 5.95 -1.92
C TYR A 19 5.64 5.99 -1.39
N LEU A 20 5.81 6.38 -0.14
CA LEU A 20 7.13 6.49 0.48
C LEU A 20 7.86 5.14 0.53
N GLN A 21 7.13 4.05 0.74
CA GLN A 21 7.72 2.72 0.69
C GLN A 21 8.10 2.31 -0.75
N LEU A 22 7.25 2.59 -1.73
CA LEU A 22 7.50 2.27 -3.15
C LEU A 22 8.75 2.95 -3.72
N GLU A 23 8.98 4.21 -3.36
CA GLU A 23 10.19 4.95 -3.78
C GLU A 23 11.48 4.39 -3.17
N GLN A 24 11.38 3.52 -2.16
CA GLN A 24 12.52 2.84 -1.55
C GLN A 24 12.77 1.44 -2.15
N PHE A 25 11.98 0.98 -3.13
CA PHE A 25 12.07 -0.40 -3.63
C PHE A 25 13.43 -0.76 -4.25
N GLU A 26 14.19 0.22 -4.73
CA GLU A 26 15.57 0.02 -5.20
C GLU A 26 16.53 -0.46 -4.09
N ARG A 27 16.15 -0.29 -2.82
CA ARG A 27 16.91 -0.75 -1.65
C ARG A 27 16.53 -2.18 -1.23
N LEU A 28 15.51 -2.77 -1.84
CA LEU A 28 15.13 -4.15 -1.55
C LEU A 28 16.16 -5.12 -2.16
N PRO A 29 16.27 -6.35 -1.61
CA PRO A 29 17.18 -7.36 -2.16
C PRO A 29 16.93 -7.60 -3.65
N PRO A 30 17.95 -7.58 -4.53
CA PRO A 30 17.76 -7.75 -5.98
C PRO A 30 17.12 -9.08 -6.41
N ALA A 31 17.22 -10.12 -5.58
CA ALA A 31 16.63 -11.42 -5.83
C ALA A 31 15.15 -11.53 -5.40
N LEU A 32 14.60 -10.48 -4.76
CA LEU A 32 13.23 -10.44 -4.29
C LEU A 32 12.30 -10.02 -5.44
N THR A 33 11.32 -10.87 -5.73
CA THR A 33 10.21 -10.54 -6.64
C THR A 33 9.06 -9.97 -5.83
N ILE A 34 8.61 -8.77 -6.18
CA ILE A 34 7.45 -8.14 -5.54
C ILE A 34 6.23 -8.31 -6.44
N GLU A 35 5.17 -8.88 -5.88
CA GLU A 35 3.83 -8.94 -6.48
C GLU A 35 2.97 -7.80 -5.92
N PRO A 36 2.83 -6.67 -6.62
CA PRO A 36 1.98 -5.59 -6.16
C PRO A 36 0.50 -5.96 -6.28
N ARG A 37 -0.26 -5.77 -5.19
CA ARG A 37 -1.71 -6.00 -5.16
C ARG A 37 -2.44 -4.75 -4.67
N PRO A 38 -3.11 -3.99 -5.57
CA PRO A 38 -3.96 -2.88 -5.14
C PRO A 38 -5.14 -3.43 -4.34
N ILE A 39 -5.44 -2.79 -3.21
CA ILE A 39 -6.53 -3.11 -2.31
C ILE A 39 -7.29 -1.86 -1.90
N VAL A 40 -8.49 -2.03 -1.34
CA VAL A 40 -9.28 -0.92 -0.79
C VAL A 40 -9.07 -0.84 0.73
N LEU A 41 -8.32 0.15 1.20
CA LEU A 41 -8.07 0.34 2.65
C LEU A 41 -9.38 0.47 3.44
N GLY A 42 -10.36 1.18 2.90
CA GLY A 42 -11.67 1.33 3.54
C GLY A 42 -12.37 -0.01 3.83
N ALA A 43 -12.18 -1.02 2.96
CA ALA A 43 -12.75 -2.35 3.17
C ALA A 43 -12.03 -3.13 4.28
N LEU A 44 -10.69 -3.00 4.38
CA LEU A 44 -9.94 -3.57 5.50
C LEU A 44 -10.39 -2.96 6.83
N LEU A 45 -10.49 -1.63 6.89
CA LEU A 45 -10.92 -0.92 8.08
C LEU A 45 -12.32 -1.34 8.52
N ALA A 46 -13.25 -1.49 7.57
CA ALA A 46 -14.60 -1.99 7.85
C ALA A 46 -14.57 -3.43 8.39
N HIS A 47 -13.80 -4.33 7.78
CA HIS A 47 -13.68 -5.73 8.22
C HIS A 47 -13.16 -5.84 9.66
N TRP A 48 -12.12 -5.07 10.01
CA TRP A 48 -11.50 -5.08 11.34
C TRP A 48 -12.19 -4.16 12.36
N GLY A 49 -13.27 -3.48 12.00
CA GLY A 49 -13.99 -2.54 12.88
C GLY A 49 -13.16 -1.30 13.28
N GLN A 50 -12.25 -0.86 12.41
CA GLN A 50 -11.34 0.26 12.67
C GLN A 50 -11.82 1.56 12.02
N LYS A 51 -11.60 2.69 12.71
CA LYS A 51 -11.70 4.01 12.09
C LYS A 51 -10.45 4.32 11.29
N ALA A 52 -10.62 4.91 10.11
CA ALA A 52 -9.50 5.41 9.33
C ALA A 52 -8.74 6.48 10.13
N PRO A 53 -7.39 6.55 10.01
CA PRO A 53 -6.62 7.62 10.63
C PRO A 53 -7.13 9.03 10.29
N ALA A 54 -7.65 9.20 9.07
CA ALA A 54 -8.15 10.47 8.58
C ALA A 54 -9.53 10.88 9.14
N GLU A 55 -10.29 9.95 9.72
CA GLU A 55 -11.57 10.23 10.38
C GLU A 55 -11.37 10.83 11.78
N ILE A 56 -10.18 10.70 12.36
CA ILE A 56 -9.81 11.29 13.65
C ILE A 56 -8.99 12.54 13.36
N ALA A 57 -9.60 13.73 13.49
CA ALA A 57 -8.99 14.99 13.05
C ALA A 57 -7.54 15.22 13.55
N ALA A 58 -7.24 14.92 14.82
CA ALA A 58 -5.89 15.04 15.35
C ALA A 58 -4.90 14.03 14.73
N LYS A 59 -5.32 12.76 14.56
CA LYS A 59 -4.52 11.71 13.91
C LYS A 59 -4.30 12.00 12.42
N ARG A 60 -5.29 12.62 11.76
CA ARG A 60 -5.18 13.11 10.37
C ARG A 60 -4.06 14.13 10.22
N VAL A 61 -4.07 15.19 11.04
CA VAL A 61 -3.03 16.24 10.99
C VAL A 61 -1.65 15.68 11.30
N PHE A 62 -1.55 14.79 12.30
CA PHE A 62 -0.30 14.10 12.60
C PHE A 62 0.20 13.28 11.40
N THR A 63 -0.69 12.50 10.77
CA THR A 63 -0.37 11.67 9.60
C THR A 63 0.25 12.49 8.47
N TYR A 64 -0.29 13.68 8.19
CA TYR A 64 0.23 14.56 7.13
C TYR A 64 1.62 15.08 7.44
N ARG A 65 1.82 15.57 8.67
CA ARG A 65 3.12 16.04 9.13
C ARG A 65 4.14 14.92 9.17
N HIS A 66 3.72 13.72 9.57
CA HIS A 66 4.58 12.56 9.61
C HIS A 66 5.01 12.13 8.20
N ALA A 67 4.08 12.04 7.25
CA ALA A 67 4.41 11.73 5.86
C ALA A 67 5.39 12.75 5.25
N GLN A 68 5.16 14.05 5.45
CA GLN A 68 6.09 15.09 5.02
C GLN A 68 7.48 14.92 5.67
N TYR A 69 7.53 14.72 6.99
CA TYR A 69 8.80 14.52 7.69
C TYR A 69 9.56 13.29 7.17
N ARG A 70 8.84 12.18 6.92
CA ARG A 70 9.43 10.96 6.36
C ARG A 70 9.97 11.21 4.95
N ALA A 71 9.23 11.89 4.10
CA ALA A 71 9.68 12.29 2.76
C ALA A 71 10.98 13.10 2.81
N ASP A 72 11.04 14.13 3.66
CA ASP A 72 12.23 14.97 3.84
C ASP A 72 13.43 14.15 4.32
N LYS A 73 13.22 13.22 5.26
CA LYS A 73 14.29 12.34 5.78
C LYS A 73 14.79 11.34 4.74
N LEU A 74 13.94 10.90 3.84
CA LEU A 74 14.27 9.92 2.80
C LEU A 74 14.80 10.57 1.52
N GLY A 75 14.69 11.89 1.38
CA GLY A 75 15.03 12.61 0.15
C GLY A 75 14.02 12.36 -0.98
N ILE A 76 12.79 11.98 -0.65
CA ILE A 76 11.74 11.66 -1.62
C ILE A 76 10.91 12.94 -1.87
N PRO A 77 10.77 13.41 -3.13
CA PRO A 77 9.90 14.55 -3.39
C PRO A 77 8.45 14.21 -3.06
N PHE A 78 7.80 15.08 -2.29
CA PHE A 78 6.47 14.84 -1.75
C PHE A 78 5.64 16.11 -1.71
N ARG A 79 4.40 16.00 -2.17
CA ARG A 79 3.38 17.04 -2.13
C ARG A 79 2.02 16.39 -1.91
N MET A 80 1.31 16.85 -0.89
CA MET A 80 -0.07 16.41 -0.63
C MET A 80 -0.98 16.81 -1.81
N PRO A 81 -1.95 15.95 -2.20
CA PRO A 81 -3.02 16.35 -3.13
C PRO A 81 -3.91 17.43 -2.50
N PRO A 82 -4.77 18.12 -3.29
CA PRO A 82 -5.60 19.21 -2.80
C PRO A 82 -6.55 18.83 -1.65
N ALA A 83 -6.94 17.56 -1.58
CA ALA A 83 -7.74 16.99 -0.50
C ALA A 83 -7.27 15.58 -0.12
N HIS A 84 -7.31 15.27 1.16
CA HIS A 84 -7.08 13.93 1.69
C HIS A 84 -8.00 13.66 2.89
N PRO A 85 -8.55 12.44 3.04
CA PRO A 85 -8.46 11.33 2.10
C PRO A 85 -9.29 11.61 0.84
N PHE A 86 -8.81 11.14 -0.31
CA PHE A 86 -9.57 11.15 -1.57
C PHE A 86 -10.12 9.74 -1.85
N ASN A 87 -11.02 9.61 -2.83
CA ASN A 87 -11.53 8.30 -3.25
C ASN A 87 -10.49 7.60 -4.17
N PRO A 88 -9.88 6.48 -3.74
CA PRO A 88 -8.81 5.84 -4.50
C PRO A 88 -9.30 4.82 -5.52
N ILE A 89 -10.60 4.53 -5.60
CA ILE A 89 -11.14 3.40 -6.37
C ILE A 89 -10.76 3.49 -7.86
N ARG A 90 -10.91 4.68 -8.48
CA ARG A 90 -10.56 4.85 -9.90
C ARG A 90 -9.05 4.69 -10.14
N PRO A 91 -8.14 5.34 -9.39
CA PRO A 91 -6.70 5.05 -9.46
C PRO A 91 -6.32 3.58 -9.26
N LEU A 92 -6.94 2.89 -8.28
CA LEU A 92 -6.68 1.47 -8.02
C LEU A 92 -7.06 0.59 -9.21
N ARG A 93 -8.24 0.84 -9.78
CA ARG A 93 -8.72 0.15 -10.99
C ARG A 93 -7.89 0.49 -12.22
N LEU A 94 -7.38 1.71 -12.32
CA LEU A 94 -6.50 2.12 -13.42
C LEU A 94 -5.21 1.29 -13.42
N ALA A 95 -4.59 1.09 -12.26
CA ALA A 95 -3.42 0.22 -12.14
C ALA A 95 -3.71 -1.21 -12.63
N ILE A 96 -4.87 -1.77 -12.28
CA ILE A 96 -5.30 -3.10 -12.73
C ILE A 96 -5.52 -3.13 -14.25
N ALA A 97 -6.26 -2.14 -14.80
CA ALA A 97 -6.56 -2.06 -16.22
C ALA A 97 -5.28 -1.97 -17.09
N MET A 98 -4.21 -1.39 -16.56
CA MET A 98 -2.90 -1.29 -17.20
C MET A 98 -1.96 -2.47 -16.88
N GLY A 99 -2.47 -3.55 -16.28
CA GLY A 99 -1.72 -4.78 -16.02
C GLY A 99 -0.91 -4.81 -14.73
N GLY A 100 -1.02 -3.80 -13.86
CA GLY A 100 -0.51 -3.86 -12.49
C GLY A 100 1.01 -3.82 -12.33
N SER A 101 1.77 -3.41 -13.34
CA SER A 101 3.23 -3.33 -13.21
C SER A 101 3.67 -2.27 -12.18
N LEU A 102 4.81 -2.51 -11.52
CA LEU A 102 5.39 -1.56 -10.57
C LEU A 102 5.70 -0.19 -11.21
N ASP A 103 6.06 -0.15 -12.49
CA ASP A 103 6.27 1.12 -13.21
C ASP A 103 4.98 1.94 -13.30
N VAL A 104 3.89 1.32 -13.74
CA VAL A 104 2.56 1.97 -13.82
C VAL A 104 2.14 2.46 -12.44
N ILE A 105 2.25 1.60 -11.42
CA ILE A 105 1.88 1.93 -10.05
C ILE A 105 2.72 3.12 -9.54
N ARG A 106 4.03 3.13 -9.82
CA ARG A 106 4.92 4.24 -9.46
C ARG A 106 4.54 5.53 -10.17
N ARG A 107 4.18 5.49 -11.46
CA ARG A 107 3.72 6.67 -12.20
C ARG A 107 2.43 7.25 -11.60
N ILE A 108 1.47 6.41 -11.23
CA ILE A 108 0.23 6.85 -10.55
C ILE A 108 0.55 7.46 -9.18
N PHE A 109 1.35 6.78 -8.35
CA PHE A 109 1.75 7.29 -7.05
C PHE A 109 2.49 8.64 -7.15
N ARG A 110 3.42 8.78 -8.10
CA ARG A 110 4.15 10.04 -8.32
C ARG A 110 3.21 11.16 -8.77
N HIS A 111 2.27 10.89 -9.69
CA HIS A 111 1.28 11.88 -10.08
C HIS A 111 0.49 12.43 -8.88
N ILE A 112 0.11 11.56 -7.94
CA ILE A 112 -0.65 11.94 -6.74
C ILE A 112 0.24 12.61 -5.69
N TRP A 113 1.34 11.97 -5.31
CA TRP A 113 2.09 12.28 -4.08
C TRP A 113 3.44 12.94 -4.30
N ARG A 114 4.02 12.84 -5.50
CA ARG A 114 5.19 13.64 -5.88
C ARG A 114 4.74 15.01 -6.37
N ASP A 115 3.74 15.00 -7.25
CA ASP A 115 3.30 16.19 -8.00
C ASP A 115 2.09 16.89 -7.36
N GLY A 116 1.37 16.20 -6.45
CA GLY A 116 0.27 16.77 -5.66
C GLY A 116 -1.01 17.01 -6.46
N HIS A 117 -1.27 16.21 -7.49
CA HIS A 117 -2.45 16.37 -8.35
C HIS A 117 -3.73 15.80 -7.72
N ASP A 118 -4.87 16.38 -8.09
CA ASP A 118 -6.18 15.80 -7.80
C ASP A 118 -6.45 14.62 -8.75
N VAL A 119 -7.05 13.57 -8.19
CA VAL A 119 -7.49 12.38 -8.93
C VAL A 119 -8.92 11.98 -8.57
N ALA A 120 -9.60 12.77 -7.74
CA ALA A 120 -10.97 12.52 -7.31
C ALA A 120 -12.00 13.15 -8.25
N SER A 121 -11.71 14.31 -8.84
CA SER A 121 -12.56 14.91 -9.87
C SER A 121 -12.49 14.13 -11.20
N PRO A 122 -13.54 14.19 -12.03
CA PRO A 122 -13.50 13.65 -13.39
C PRO A 122 -12.31 14.19 -14.21
N GLU A 123 -12.04 15.49 -14.11
CA GLU A 123 -10.97 16.17 -14.83
C GLU A 123 -9.60 15.75 -14.31
N GLY A 124 -9.41 15.68 -12.99
CA GLY A 124 -8.18 15.20 -12.37
C GLY A 124 -7.88 13.73 -12.72
N PHE A 125 -8.91 12.88 -12.73
CA PHE A 125 -8.73 11.49 -13.14
C PHE A 125 -8.42 11.34 -14.64
N ALA A 126 -9.03 12.15 -15.50
CA ALA A 126 -8.67 12.18 -16.92
C ALA A 126 -7.21 12.63 -17.12
N ALA A 127 -6.77 13.67 -16.40
CA ALA A 127 -5.38 14.12 -16.43
C ALA A 127 -4.39 13.04 -15.94
N LEU A 128 -4.76 12.25 -14.93
CA LEU A 128 -3.99 11.08 -14.51
C LEU A 128 -3.88 10.05 -15.65
N CYS A 129 -4.99 9.70 -16.30
CA CYS A 129 -5.03 8.75 -17.41
C CYS A 129 -4.11 9.19 -18.56
N ASP A 130 -4.16 10.47 -18.93
CA ASP A 130 -3.28 11.05 -19.94
C ASP A 130 -1.80 11.00 -19.51
N ALA A 131 -1.49 11.35 -18.25
CA ALA A 131 -0.13 11.35 -17.72
C ALA A 131 0.50 9.94 -17.66
N VAL A 132 -0.33 8.90 -17.44
CA VAL A 132 0.13 7.51 -17.49
C VAL A 132 0.13 6.92 -18.90
N GLY A 133 -0.32 7.68 -19.90
CA GLY A 133 -0.34 7.28 -21.31
C GLY A 133 -1.44 6.27 -21.64
N PHE A 134 -2.55 6.32 -20.91
CA PHE A 134 -3.71 5.43 -21.10
C PHE A 134 -5.03 6.23 -21.01
N PRO A 135 -5.33 7.13 -21.96
CA PRO A 135 -6.52 7.99 -21.93
C PRO A 135 -7.85 7.21 -21.83
N GLU A 136 -7.93 6.02 -22.46
CA GLU A 136 -9.06 5.10 -22.36
C GLU A 136 -9.28 4.55 -20.94
N GLY A 137 -8.34 4.80 -20.02
CA GLY A 137 -8.48 4.53 -18.58
C GLY A 137 -9.75 5.14 -17.98
N VAL A 138 -10.24 6.26 -18.52
CA VAL A 138 -11.49 6.90 -18.05
C VAL A 138 -12.72 6.00 -18.14
N THR A 139 -12.73 5.04 -19.07
CA THR A 139 -13.78 4.04 -19.27
C THR A 139 -13.33 2.64 -18.86
N ALA A 140 -12.07 2.27 -19.11
CA ALA A 140 -11.55 0.92 -18.82
C ALA A 140 -11.67 0.54 -17.33
N VAL A 141 -11.58 1.51 -16.41
CA VAL A 141 -11.78 1.27 -14.97
C VAL A 141 -13.17 0.77 -14.60
N ASP A 142 -14.15 0.88 -15.49
CA ASP A 142 -15.51 0.43 -15.26
C ASP A 142 -15.81 -0.97 -15.81
N ALA A 143 -14.83 -1.60 -16.48
CA ALA A 143 -14.91 -3.00 -16.90
C ALA A 143 -15.13 -3.94 -15.71
N GLN A 144 -15.95 -4.96 -15.91
CA GLN A 144 -16.38 -5.85 -14.83
C GLN A 144 -15.19 -6.67 -14.30
N GLU A 145 -14.31 -7.13 -15.18
CA GLU A 145 -13.09 -7.88 -14.82
C GLU A 145 -12.15 -7.05 -13.93
N VAL A 146 -12.04 -5.74 -14.18
CA VAL A 146 -11.22 -4.82 -13.38
C VAL A 146 -11.82 -4.62 -11.98
N LYS A 147 -13.15 -4.50 -11.89
CA LYS A 147 -13.88 -4.40 -10.61
C LYS A 147 -13.71 -5.66 -9.78
N ASP A 148 -13.87 -6.82 -10.43
CA ASP A 148 -13.80 -8.12 -9.76
C ASP A 148 -12.37 -8.43 -9.33
N THR A 149 -11.35 -8.04 -10.11
CA THR A 149 -9.95 -8.18 -9.72
C THR A 149 -9.63 -7.36 -8.45
N LEU A 150 -10.06 -6.09 -8.38
CA LEU A 150 -9.83 -5.26 -7.18
C LEU A 150 -10.52 -5.85 -5.95
N ARG A 151 -11.75 -6.37 -6.12
CA ARG A 151 -12.48 -7.05 -5.06
C ARG A 151 -11.74 -8.30 -4.61
N ALA A 152 -11.33 -9.17 -5.54
CA ALA A 152 -10.59 -10.39 -5.24
C ALA A 152 -9.27 -10.12 -4.51
N HIS A 153 -8.51 -9.10 -4.90
CA HIS A 153 -7.30 -8.69 -4.18
C HIS A 153 -7.62 -8.26 -2.73
N THR A 154 -8.69 -7.50 -2.55
CA THR A 154 -9.09 -7.00 -1.23
C THR A 154 -9.59 -8.15 -0.33
N ASP A 155 -10.39 -9.06 -0.88
CA ASP A 155 -10.91 -10.23 -0.17
C ASP A 155 -9.76 -11.20 0.22
N HIS A 156 -8.79 -11.40 -0.70
CA HIS A 156 -7.58 -12.16 -0.41
C HIS A 156 -6.76 -11.52 0.71
N ALA A 157 -6.54 -10.20 0.67
CA ALA A 157 -5.80 -9.49 1.71
C ALA A 157 -6.48 -9.66 3.09
N ILE A 158 -7.81 -9.54 3.15
CA ILE A 158 -8.59 -9.80 4.37
C ILE A 158 -8.39 -11.23 4.87
N ALA A 159 -8.52 -12.22 3.98
CA ALA A 159 -8.36 -13.63 4.34
C ALA A 159 -6.95 -13.97 4.87
N HIS A 160 -5.94 -13.21 4.44
CA HIS A 160 -4.55 -13.34 4.87
C HIS A 160 -4.21 -12.46 6.09
N GLY A 161 -5.21 -11.84 6.73
CA GLY A 161 -5.02 -11.07 7.96
C GLY A 161 -4.51 -9.65 7.74
N VAL A 162 -4.46 -9.14 6.50
CA VAL A 162 -3.99 -7.78 6.22
C VAL A 162 -4.96 -6.76 6.82
N PHE A 163 -4.43 -5.86 7.63
CA PHE A 163 -5.21 -4.87 8.39
C PHE A 163 -4.90 -3.41 8.02
N GLY A 164 -3.97 -3.18 7.11
CA GLY A 164 -3.62 -1.83 6.68
C GLY A 164 -2.72 -1.81 5.45
N THR A 165 -2.33 -0.59 5.05
CA THR A 165 -1.45 -0.33 3.91
C THR A 165 -0.35 0.67 4.28
N PRO A 166 0.85 0.55 3.68
CA PRO A 166 1.28 -0.59 2.88
C PRO A 166 1.58 -1.81 3.76
N THR A 167 1.49 -3.01 3.19
CA THR A 167 1.85 -4.26 3.89
C THR A 167 2.59 -5.17 2.93
N PHE A 168 3.78 -5.65 3.34
CA PHE A 168 4.38 -6.82 2.71
C PHE A 168 3.85 -8.09 3.38
N GLU A 169 3.55 -9.09 2.57
CA GLU A 169 3.31 -10.46 3.02
C GLU A 169 4.40 -11.37 2.43
N TRP A 170 5.08 -12.10 3.31
CA TRP A 170 6.12 -13.04 2.92
C TRP A 170 6.18 -14.21 3.91
N ASP A 171 6.09 -15.42 3.38
CA ASP A 171 6.24 -16.67 4.15
C ASP A 171 5.32 -16.76 5.39
N GLY A 172 4.06 -16.35 5.20
CA GLY A 172 3.02 -16.32 6.24
C GLY A 172 3.06 -15.11 7.17
N GLU A 173 4.09 -14.27 7.08
CA GLU A 173 4.28 -13.10 7.94
C GLU A 173 3.83 -11.80 7.28
N LEU A 174 3.33 -10.86 8.10
CA LEU A 174 2.91 -9.53 7.65
C LEU A 174 3.83 -8.44 8.21
N PHE A 175 4.29 -7.57 7.32
CA PHE A 175 5.13 -6.41 7.65
C PHE A 175 4.37 -5.14 7.24
N TRP A 176 3.61 -4.59 8.18
CA TRP A 176 2.74 -3.43 7.95
C TRP A 176 3.47 -2.11 8.23
N GLY A 177 3.39 -1.19 7.26
CA GLY A 177 3.93 0.16 7.35
C GLY A 177 5.24 0.36 6.61
N GLU A 178 5.52 1.62 6.26
CA GLU A 178 6.81 2.01 5.67
C GLU A 178 7.95 1.84 6.67
N ASP A 179 7.67 2.03 7.96
CA ASP A 179 8.61 1.85 9.07
C ASP A 179 8.97 0.38 9.34
N ALA A 180 8.14 -0.57 8.92
CA ALA A 180 8.44 -2.00 8.98
C ALA A 180 9.33 -2.52 7.82
N THR A 181 9.69 -1.66 6.84
CA THR A 181 10.48 -2.09 5.67
C THR A 181 11.83 -2.70 6.06
N ALA A 182 12.51 -2.15 7.06
CA ALA A 182 13.78 -2.70 7.53
C ALA A 182 13.61 -4.11 8.12
N MET A 183 12.58 -4.30 8.96
CA MET A 183 12.24 -5.61 9.53
C MET A 183 11.94 -6.63 8.43
N PHE A 184 11.19 -6.23 7.39
CA PHE A 184 10.93 -7.08 6.23
C PHE A 184 12.21 -7.52 5.52
N VAL A 185 13.11 -6.56 5.20
CA VAL A 185 14.38 -6.85 4.52
C VAL A 185 15.25 -7.80 5.34
N ASP A 186 15.36 -7.58 6.64
CA ASP A 186 16.15 -8.43 7.54
C ASP A 186 15.58 -9.86 7.59
N CYS A 187 14.25 -10.00 7.66
CA CYS A 187 13.59 -11.30 7.70
C CYS A 187 13.71 -12.07 6.36
N VAL A 188 13.59 -11.37 5.23
CA VAL A 188 13.81 -11.96 3.89
C VAL A 188 15.25 -12.43 3.73
N ALA A 189 16.22 -11.71 4.31
CA ALA A 189 17.62 -12.11 4.31
C ALA A 189 17.88 -13.32 5.23
N SER A 190 17.18 -13.40 6.37
CA SER A 190 17.27 -14.52 7.30
C SER A 190 16.05 -14.62 8.22
N ARG A 191 15.41 -15.80 8.24
CA ARG A 191 14.34 -16.11 9.21
C ARG A 191 14.82 -16.24 10.66
N ALA A 192 16.13 -16.16 10.93
CA ALA A 192 16.68 -16.43 12.27
C ALA A 192 16.08 -15.57 13.39
N TRP A 193 15.67 -14.32 13.10
CA TRP A 193 14.98 -13.49 14.10
C TRP A 193 13.56 -13.98 14.35
N LEU A 194 12.78 -14.24 13.30
CA LEU A 194 11.42 -14.80 13.39
C LEU A 194 11.41 -16.14 14.13
N ASP A 195 12.38 -16.99 13.86
CA ASP A 195 12.49 -18.34 14.44
C ASP A 195 13.20 -18.32 15.81
N SER A 196 13.60 -17.14 16.31
CA SER A 196 14.26 -17.03 17.61
C SER A 196 13.29 -17.41 18.75
N PRO A 197 13.78 -18.02 19.85
CA PRO A 197 12.92 -18.47 20.94
C PRO A 197 12.05 -17.35 21.53
N GLU A 198 12.59 -16.14 21.62
CA GLU A 198 11.86 -15.01 22.19
C GLU A 198 10.77 -14.49 21.24
N VAL A 199 11.03 -14.41 19.92
CA VAL A 199 10.01 -14.00 18.95
C VAL A 199 8.86 -15.01 18.91
N GLN A 200 9.17 -16.31 18.89
CA GLN A 200 8.15 -17.36 19.00
C GLN A 200 7.34 -17.28 20.30
N ARG A 201 8.01 -16.99 21.42
CA ARG A 201 7.34 -16.82 22.72
C ARG A 201 6.38 -15.62 22.73
N ILE A 202 6.78 -14.46 22.20
CA ILE A 202 5.91 -13.27 22.19
C ILE A 202 4.75 -13.42 21.20
N SER A 203 4.95 -14.11 20.08
CA SER A 203 3.89 -14.38 19.10
C SER A 203 2.80 -15.31 19.64
N ALA A 204 3.11 -16.14 20.64
CA ALA A 204 2.18 -17.05 21.29
C ALA A 204 1.57 -16.50 22.59
N LEU A 205 1.78 -15.22 22.93
CA LEU A 205 1.20 -14.64 24.14
C LEU A 205 -0.34 -14.61 24.06
N PRO A 206 -1.03 -15.02 25.14
CA PRO A 206 -2.48 -14.88 25.20
C PRO A 206 -2.89 -13.40 25.39
N ASP A 207 -4.10 -13.06 24.97
CA ASP A 207 -4.70 -11.75 25.27
C ASP A 207 -4.74 -11.53 26.79
N GLY A 208 -4.14 -10.44 27.27
CA GLY A 208 -4.16 -10.13 28.70
C GLY A 208 -5.54 -9.72 29.22
N ILE A 209 -6.34 -9.03 28.40
CA ILE A 209 -7.71 -8.59 28.73
C ILE A 209 -8.56 -8.63 27.44
N ARG A 210 -9.64 -9.39 27.44
CA ARG A 210 -10.65 -9.34 26.38
C ARG A 210 -11.76 -8.36 26.77
N ARG A 211 -11.86 -7.22 26.08
CA ARG A 211 -13.01 -6.32 26.20
C ARG A 211 -14.02 -6.73 25.13
N GLY A 212 -15.18 -7.20 25.58
CA GLY A 212 -16.33 -7.50 24.73
C GLY A 212 -17.03 -6.24 24.24
#